data_AF-A0A956GXH2-F1
#
_entry.id   AF-A0A956GXH2-F1
#
_cell.length_a   1.000
_cell.length_b   1.000
_cell.length_c   1.000
_cell.angle_alpha   90.00
_cell.angle_beta   90.00
_cell.angle_gamma   90.00
#
_symmetry.space_group_name_H-M   'P 1'
#
loop_
_entity.id
_entity.type
_entity.pdbx_description
1 polymer ?
#
loop_
_entity_poly.entity_id
_entity_poly.type
_entity_poly.pdbx_seq_one_letter_code
_entity_poly.pdbx_strand_id
1 'polypeptide(L)'
;MPALSEHVNVWPSALRVLEAKGYQVWVQDDGETFCAERDGWDFMADSPVSLLGLVAMFEHENPARYQEYWWRTPGAIDLSELPSSPKPYVSVINLANNQRERSS
;
A
#
# COMPACT_ATOMS: atom_id res chain seq x y z
N MET A 1 0.93 18.96 -6.97
CA MET A 1 2.21 18.21 -6.99
C MET A 1 1.90 16.80 -7.44
N PRO A 2 2.50 16.20 -8.49
CA PRO A 2 2.26 14.79 -8.80
C PRO A 2 3.09 13.95 -7.81
N ALA A 3 2.59 13.88 -6.58
CA ALA A 3 2.98 12.88 -5.61
C ALA A 3 1.81 11.91 -5.51
N LEU A 4 2.08 10.61 -5.63
CA LEU A 4 1.10 9.59 -5.29
C LEU A 4 0.92 9.65 -3.77
N SER A 5 -0.28 10.00 -3.31
CA SER A 5 -0.62 10.10 -1.90
C SER A 5 -1.93 9.39 -1.63
N GLU A 6 -2.14 9.00 -0.38
CA GLU A 6 -3.42 8.43 0.03
C GLU A 6 -4.55 9.44 -0.19
N HIS A 7 -5.50 9.07 -1.05
CA HIS A 7 -6.68 9.86 -1.36
C HIS A 7 -7.67 9.03 -2.20
N VAL A 8 -8.95 9.39 -2.19
CA VAL A 8 -10.03 8.64 -2.86
C VAL A 8 -9.83 8.45 -4.38
N ASN A 9 -9.01 9.28 -5.02
CA ASN A 9 -8.71 9.17 -6.46
C ASN A 9 -7.71 8.05 -6.79
N VAL A 10 -6.97 7.52 -5.81
CA VAL A 10 -6.08 6.36 -6.00
C VAL A 10 -6.75 5.04 -5.64
N TRP A 11 -7.90 5.08 -4.96
CA TRP A 11 -8.64 3.90 -4.50
C TRP A 11 -9.00 2.92 -5.63
N PRO A 12 -9.58 3.34 -6.77
CA PRO A 12 -9.87 2.41 -7.87
C PRO A 12 -8.61 1.73 -8.41
N SER A 13 -7.48 2.44 -8.44
CA SER A 13 -6.20 1.87 -8.88
C SER A 13 -5.68 0.81 -7.91
N ALA A 14 -5.81 1.02 -6.60
CA ALA A 14 -5.43 0.03 -5.59
C ALA A 14 -6.30 -1.24 -5.68
N LEU A 15 -7.62 -1.09 -5.81
CA LEU A 15 -8.54 -2.22 -6.02
C LEU A 15 -8.21 -2.99 -7.31
N ARG A 16 -7.92 -2.28 -8.40
CA ARG A 16 -7.55 -2.91 -9.67
C ARG A 16 -6.28 -3.76 -9.57
N VAL A 17 -5.32 -3.35 -8.72
CA VAL A 17 -4.09 -4.13 -8.45
C VAL A 17 -4.41 -5.40 -7.67
N LEU A 18 -5.28 -5.33 -6.66
CA LEU A 18 -5.73 -6.51 -5.91
C LEU A 18 -6.43 -7.53 -6.83
N GLU A 19 -7.36 -7.08 -7.66
CA GLU A 19 -8.01 -7.93 -8.66
C GLU A 19 -7.00 -8.55 -9.64
N ALA A 20 -6.02 -7.76 -10.11
CA ALA A 20 -4.96 -8.26 -11.00
C ALA A 20 -4.12 -9.38 -10.37
N LYS A 21 -4.00 -9.37 -9.04
CA LYS A 21 -3.31 -10.37 -8.23
C LYS A 21 -4.19 -11.58 -7.90
N GLY A 22 -5.45 -11.61 -8.36
CA GLY A 22 -6.38 -12.71 -8.15
C GLY A 22 -7.11 -12.67 -6.81
N TYR A 23 -7.13 -11.53 -6.12
CA TYR A 23 -7.96 -11.35 -4.93
C TYR A 23 -9.40 -11.05 -5.31
N GLN A 24 -10.34 -11.69 -4.62
CA GLN A 24 -11.72 -11.22 -4.58
C GLN A 24 -11.79 -10.00 -3.66
N VAL A 25 -12.41 -8.91 -4.10
CA VAL A 25 -12.57 -7.68 -3.30
C VAL A 25 -14.04 -7.35 -3.09
N TRP A 26 -14.39 -6.85 -1.91
CA TRP A 26 -15.74 -6.39 -1.59
C TRP A 26 -15.72 -5.33 -0.49
N VAL A 27 -16.89 -4.76 -0.18
CA VAL A 27 -17.08 -3.83 0.93
C VAL A 27 -18.08 -4.39 1.93
N GLN A 28 -17.87 -4.09 3.21
CA GLN A 28 -18.78 -4.37 4.32
C GLN A 28 -19.13 -3.07 5.05
N ASP A 29 -20.02 -3.17 6.04
CA ASP A 29 -20.38 -2.05 6.93
C ASP A 29 -20.81 -0.79 6.15
N ASP A 30 -21.75 -0.95 5.22
CA ASP A 30 -22.26 0.12 4.34
C ASP A 30 -21.18 0.89 3.55
N GLY A 31 -20.02 0.26 3.31
CA GLY A 31 -18.91 0.84 2.56
C GLY A 31 -17.80 1.43 3.42
N GLU A 32 -17.83 1.21 4.74
CA GLU A 32 -16.78 1.67 5.66
C GLU A 32 -15.56 0.72 5.67
N THR A 33 -15.77 -0.58 5.43
CA THR A 33 -14.70 -1.59 5.48
C THR A 33 -14.43 -2.21 4.12
N PHE A 34 -13.19 -2.09 3.63
CA PHE A 34 -12.75 -2.75 2.40
C PHE A 34 -12.14 -4.11 2.73
N CYS A 35 -12.56 -5.14 2.00
CA CYS A 35 -12.16 -6.52 2.24
C CYS A 35 -11.52 -7.13 0.99
N ALA A 36 -10.58 -8.06 1.19
CA ALA A 36 -10.05 -8.92 0.15
C ALA A 36 -9.87 -10.35 0.65
N GLU A 37 -9.99 -11.34 -0.25
CA GLU A 37 -9.71 -12.75 0.03
C GLU A 37 -8.96 -13.41 -1.13
N ARG A 38 -8.02 -14.30 -0.78
CA ARG A 38 -7.41 -15.26 -1.71
C ARG A 38 -6.90 -16.48 -0.96
N ASP A 39 -7.20 -17.67 -1.47
CA ASP A 39 -6.72 -18.96 -0.95
C ASP A 39 -7.01 -19.19 0.55
N GLY A 40 -8.14 -18.69 1.04
CA GLY A 40 -8.57 -18.78 2.43
C GLY A 40 -7.98 -17.74 3.37
N TRP A 41 -7.22 -16.76 2.86
CA TRP A 41 -6.70 -15.64 3.63
C TRP A 41 -7.54 -14.39 3.40
N ASP A 42 -8.05 -13.82 4.47
CA ASP A 42 -8.87 -12.62 4.49
C ASP A 42 -8.09 -11.38 4.98
N PHE A 43 -8.44 -10.24 4.41
CA PHE A 43 -7.83 -8.95 4.68
C PHE A 43 -8.93 -7.90 4.81
N MET A 44 -8.80 -7.00 5.79
CA MET A 44 -9.76 -5.93 6.04
C MET A 44 -9.02 -4.63 6.35
N ALA A 45 -9.47 -3.52 5.79
CA ALA A 45 -8.91 -2.20 6.09
C ALA A 45 -9.91 -1.06 5.78
N ASP A 46 -9.65 0.10 6.37
CA ASP A 46 -10.48 1.31 6.22
C ASP A 46 -10.23 2.07 4.89
N SER A 47 -9.24 1.62 4.10
CA SER A 47 -9.05 2.14 2.74
C SER A 47 -8.45 1.08 1.80
N PRO A 48 -8.70 1.18 0.47
CA PRO A 48 -8.11 0.26 -0.51
C PRO A 48 -6.58 0.25 -0.54
N VAL A 49 -5.92 1.35 -0.19
CA VAL A 49 -4.46 1.41 -0.16
C VAL A 49 -3.92 0.73 1.08
N SER A 50 -4.56 0.91 2.24
CA SER A 50 -4.24 0.15 3.45
C SER A 50 -4.46 -1.35 3.23
N LEU A 51 -5.55 -1.73 2.56
CA LEU A 51 -5.84 -3.12 2.18
C LEU A 51 -4.74 -3.70 1.28
N LEU A 52 -4.32 -2.94 0.26
CA LEU A 52 -3.19 -3.32 -0.59
C LEU A 52 -1.88 -3.46 0.20
N GLY A 53 -1.67 -2.62 1.21
CA GLY A 53 -0.53 -2.71 2.14
C GLY A 53 -0.52 -4.00 2.95
N LEU A 54 -1.66 -4.41 3.51
CA LEU A 54 -1.81 -5.67 4.25
C LEU A 54 -1.55 -6.89 3.36
N VAL A 55 -2.09 -6.87 2.14
CA VAL A 55 -1.82 -7.90 1.13
C VAL A 55 -0.34 -7.95 0.78
N ALA A 56 0.32 -6.81 0.61
CA ALA A 56 1.75 -6.77 0.34
C ALA A 56 2.59 -7.34 1.50
N MET A 57 2.20 -7.10 2.76
CA MET A 57 2.83 -7.72 3.92
C MET A 57 2.66 -9.24 3.90
N PHE A 58 1.46 -9.74 3.62
CA PHE A 58 1.20 -11.16 3.48
C PHE A 58 2.03 -11.81 2.37
N GLU A 59 2.08 -11.19 1.19
CA GLU A 59 2.88 -11.68 0.07
C GLU A 59 4.39 -11.65 0.39
N HIS A 60 4.85 -10.70 1.20
CA HIS A 60 6.24 -10.62 1.65
C HIS A 60 6.61 -11.74 2.64
N GLU A 61 5.80 -11.93 3.68
CA GLU A 61 6.04 -12.94 4.72
C GLU A 61 5.77 -14.36 4.20
N ASN A 62 4.87 -14.50 3.20
CA ASN A 62 4.52 -15.75 2.53
C ASN A 62 4.26 -16.92 3.51
N PRO A 63 3.31 -16.78 4.47
CA PRO A 63 3.09 -17.78 5.49
C PRO A 63 2.52 -19.07 4.89
N ALA A 64 3.22 -20.20 5.11
CA ALA A 64 2.77 -21.52 4.62
C ALA A 64 1.59 -22.11 5.43
N ARG A 65 1.32 -21.58 6.62
CA ARG A 65 0.24 -22.02 7.51
C ARG A 65 -0.19 -20.89 8.41
N TYR A 66 -1.44 -20.93 8.87
CA TYR A 66 -1.93 -20.00 9.88
C TYR A 66 -1.16 -20.15 11.20
N GLN A 67 -0.70 -19.01 11.70
CA GLN A 67 -0.17 -18.84 13.05
C GLN A 67 -0.59 -17.45 13.52
N GLU A 68 -1.10 -17.33 14.75
CA GLU A 68 -1.44 -16.02 15.30
C GLU A 68 -0.23 -15.07 15.24
N TYR A 69 -0.48 -13.82 14.85
CA TYR A 69 0.54 -12.77 14.74
C TYR A 69 1.73 -13.12 13.84
N TRP A 70 1.53 -13.93 12.79
CA TRP A 70 2.58 -14.27 11.81
C TRP A 70 3.27 -13.04 11.21
N TRP A 71 2.59 -11.89 11.18
CA TRP A 71 3.11 -10.60 10.70
C TRP A 71 4.02 -9.84 11.69
N ARG A 72 4.29 -10.39 12.89
CA ARG A 72 5.22 -9.76 13.84
C ARG A 72 6.67 -10.09 13.48
N THR A 73 7.32 -9.16 12.77
CA THR A 73 8.73 -9.28 12.42
C THR A 73 9.64 -8.79 13.58
N PRO A 74 10.54 -9.63 14.11
CA PRO A 74 11.55 -9.19 15.07
C PRO A 74 12.42 -8.07 14.47
N GLY A 75 12.66 -7.00 15.24
CA GLY A 75 13.44 -5.85 14.77
C GLY A 75 12.67 -4.89 13.87
N ALA A 76 11.33 -4.96 13.84
CA ALA A 76 10.49 -3.92 13.25
C ALA A 76 10.84 -2.54 13.84
N ILE A 77 10.83 -1.52 12.98
CA ILE A 77 11.16 -0.15 13.35
C ILE A 77 10.09 0.40 14.29
N ASP A 78 10.52 0.97 15.43
CA ASP A 78 9.63 1.72 16.29
C ASP A 78 9.26 3.05 15.62
N LEU A 79 7.98 3.40 15.61
CA LEU A 79 7.51 4.65 15.01
C LEU A 79 8.19 5.88 15.64
N SER A 80 8.58 5.81 16.91
CA SER A 80 9.31 6.87 17.61
C SER A 80 10.77 7.02 17.14
N GLU A 81 11.32 6.02 16.47
CA GLU A 81 12.66 6.04 15.87
C GLU A 81 12.66 6.61 14.45
N LEU A 82 11.49 6.84 13.85
CA LEU A 82 11.41 7.40 12.50
C LEU A 82 11.88 8.86 12.47
N PRO A 83 12.75 9.24 11.51
CA PRO A 83 13.20 10.62 11.38
C PRO A 83 12.04 11.52 10.94
N SER A 84 11.96 12.72 11.52
CA SER A 84 10.96 13.74 11.17
C SER A 84 11.26 14.47 9.85
N SER A 85 12.42 14.23 9.24
CA SER A 85 12.78 14.76 7.93
C SER A 85 13.45 13.70 7.06
N PRO A 86 13.21 13.72 5.73
CA PRO A 86 13.83 12.76 4.83
C PRO A 86 15.31 13.07 4.66
N LYS A 87 16.09 12.04 4.29
CA LYS A 87 17.43 12.26 3.72
C LYS A 87 17.30 13.10 2.44
N PRO A 88 18.33 13.87 2.05
CA PRO A 88 18.31 14.62 0.79
C PRO A 88 17.94 13.72 -0.39
N TYR A 89 16.94 14.12 -1.17
CA TYR A 89 16.47 13.41 -2.35
C TYR A 89 16.13 14.39 -3.47
N VAL A 90 16.11 13.90 -4.72
CA VAL A 90 15.68 14.69 -5.88
C VAL A 90 14.33 14.16 -6.35
N SER A 91 13.30 15.00 -6.32
CA SER A 91 11.98 14.64 -6.82
C SER A 91 12.00 14.42 -8.34
N VAL A 92 11.31 13.38 -8.81
CA VAL A 92 11.09 13.12 -10.24
C VAL A 92 10.41 14.29 -10.95
N ILE A 93 9.64 15.10 -10.22
CA ILE A 93 9.04 16.35 -10.74
C ILE A 93 10.11 17.33 -11.17
N ASN A 94 11.12 17.52 -10.31
CA ASN A 94 12.20 18.45 -10.58
C ASN A 94 13.05 17.96 -11.76
N LEU A 95 13.28 16.64 -11.85
CA LEU A 95 13.95 16.04 -13.01
C LEU A 95 13.16 16.29 -14.31
N ALA A 96 11.85 16.09 -14.30
CA ALA A 96 11.00 16.27 -15.47
C ALA A 96 10.94 17.74 -15.93
N ASN A 97 10.88 18.70 -15.00
CA ASN A 97 10.84 20.13 -15.34
C ASN A 97 12.15 20.60 -15.97
N ASN A 98 13.29 20.19 -15.40
CA ASN A 98 14.61 20.53 -15.94
C ASN A 98 14.84 20.00 -17.36
N GLN A 99 14.21 18.88 -17.74
CA GLN A 99 14.27 18.35 -19.11
C GLN A 99 13.43 19.14 -20.10
N ARG A 100 12.28 19.67 -19.68
CA ARG A 100 11.43 20.53 -20.52
C ARG A 100 12.09 21.88 -20.80
N GLU A 101 12.73 22.48 -19.79
CA GLU A 101 13.44 23.76 -19.93
C GLU A 101 14.68 23.65 -20.82
N ARG A 102 15.35 22.50 -20.86
CA ARG A 102 16.50 22.24 -21.76
C ARG A 102 16.11 21.89 -23.20
N SER A 103 14.83 21.57 -23.44
CA SER A 103 14.29 21.22 -24.75
C SER A 103 13.51 22.37 -25.39
N SER A 104 13.50 23.55 -24.76
CA SER A 104 12.89 24.81 -25.22
C SER A 104 13.98 25.82 -25.55
#